data_AF-A0A9E6F110-F1
#
_entry.id   AF-A0A9E6F110-F1
#
_cell.length_a   1.000
_cell.length_b   1.000
_cell.length_c   1.000
_cell.angle_alpha   90.00
_cell.angle_beta   90.00
_cell.angle_gamma   90.00
#
_symmetry.space_group_name_H-M   'P 1'
#
loop_
_entity.id
_entity.type
_entity.pdbx_description
1 polymer ?
#
loop_
_entity_poly.entity_id
_entity_poly.type
_entity_poly.pdbx_seq_one_letter_code
_entity_poly.pdbx_strand_id
1 'polypeptide(L)'
;MKKIMILLMLPILVSFIYPVKKSEKMMANVLNIDNIVKTLTDKYGVLYKDKIEKGVTQAAALWTDKDGDDKVFENFCYDNYVKPGAEQKALFDRISVN
;
A
#
# COMPACT_ATOMS: atom_id res chain seq x y z
N MET A 1 -48.61 -15.60 -9.19
CA MET A 1 -47.64 -15.17 -8.17
C MET A 1 -46.34 -14.76 -8.87
N LYS A 2 -46.42 -13.63 -9.58
CA LYS A 2 -45.37 -13.05 -10.45
C LYS A 2 -44.79 -11.77 -9.82
N LYS A 3 -44.98 -11.60 -8.51
CA LYS A 3 -44.63 -10.39 -7.74
C LYS A 3 -43.49 -10.61 -6.74
N ILE A 4 -43.00 -11.84 -6.59
CA ILE A 4 -41.86 -12.16 -5.71
C ILE A 4 -40.53 -12.08 -6.47
N MET A 5 -40.55 -12.12 -7.81
CA MET A 5 -39.36 -11.99 -8.67
C MET A 5 -39.02 -10.53 -9.04
N ILE A 6 -39.25 -9.59 -8.11
CA ILE A 6 -38.81 -8.19 -8.26
C ILE A 6 -37.94 -7.76 -7.05
N LEU A 7 -37.90 -8.57 -5.99
CA LEU A 7 -37.22 -8.25 -4.71
C LEU A 7 -35.75 -8.76 -4.63
N LEU A 8 -35.11 -9.03 -5.78
CA LEU A 8 -33.69 -9.46 -5.86
C LEU A 8 -32.89 -8.67 -6.91
N MET A 9 -33.44 -7.56 -7.42
CA MET A 9 -32.82 -6.69 -8.44
C MET A 9 -32.72 -5.23 -7.99
N LEU A 10 -32.66 -4.97 -6.68
CA LEU A 10 -32.68 -3.61 -6.12
C LEU A 10 -31.62 -3.39 -5.01
N PRO A 11 -30.32 -3.58 -5.33
CA PRO A 11 -29.36 -2.59 -4.85
C PRO A 11 -28.25 -2.29 -5.89
N ILE A 12 -28.61 -2.06 -7.16
CA ILE A 12 -27.62 -1.58 -8.16
C ILE A 12 -27.67 -0.05 -8.34
N LEU A 13 -28.68 0.63 -7.79
CA LEU A 13 -28.90 2.07 -8.04
C LEU A 13 -28.49 3.03 -6.91
N VAL A 14 -27.96 2.54 -5.77
CA VAL A 14 -27.57 3.40 -4.64
C VAL A 14 -26.06 3.79 -4.68
N SER A 15 -25.28 3.23 -5.59
CA SER A 15 -23.82 3.45 -5.64
C SER A 15 -23.39 4.77 -6.29
N PHE A 16 -24.30 5.52 -6.93
CA PHE A 16 -23.95 6.68 -7.77
C PHE A 16 -24.15 8.06 -7.13
N ILE A 17 -24.53 8.15 -5.84
CA ILE A 17 -24.71 9.44 -5.14
C ILE A 17 -23.62 9.69 -4.08
N TYR A 18 -22.64 8.81 -3.94
CA TYR A 18 -21.48 9.16 -3.12
C TYR A 18 -20.66 10.20 -3.87
N PRO A 19 -20.38 11.38 -3.29
CA PRO A 19 -19.34 12.23 -3.83
C PRO A 19 -18.06 11.39 -3.85
N VAL A 20 -17.55 11.11 -5.05
CA VAL A 20 -16.18 10.63 -5.22
C VAL A 20 -15.30 11.63 -4.47
N LYS A 21 -14.79 11.22 -3.31
CA LYS A 21 -13.78 11.98 -2.60
C LYS A 21 -12.65 12.16 -3.61
N LYS A 22 -12.34 13.42 -3.95
CA LYS A 22 -11.26 13.79 -4.87
C LYS A 22 -10.08 12.89 -4.57
N SER A 23 -9.76 11.99 -5.51
CA SER A 23 -8.58 11.15 -5.44
C SER A 23 -7.42 12.08 -5.11
N GLU A 24 -6.83 11.91 -3.93
CA GLU A 24 -5.48 12.42 -3.72
C GLU A 24 -4.67 11.90 -4.89
N LYS A 25 -4.04 12.84 -5.58
CA LYS A 25 -3.29 12.55 -6.79
C LYS A 25 -2.17 11.64 -6.32
N MET A 26 -2.28 10.33 -6.56
CA MET A 26 -1.15 9.42 -6.37
C MET A 26 0.04 10.08 -7.04
N MET A 27 1.16 10.13 -6.33
CA MET A 27 2.42 10.66 -6.84
C MET A 27 2.93 9.70 -7.93
N ALA A 28 2.30 9.76 -9.10
CA ALA A 28 2.60 8.91 -10.25
C ALA A 28 3.88 9.37 -10.98
N ASN A 29 4.53 10.42 -10.48
CA ASN A 29 5.85 10.83 -10.95
C ASN A 29 6.93 10.08 -10.17
N VAL A 30 7.23 8.88 -10.66
CA VAL A 30 8.51 8.14 -10.58
C VAL A 30 9.17 8.05 -9.20
N LEU A 31 8.47 7.48 -8.22
CA LEU A 31 9.15 6.90 -7.05
C LEU A 31 10.19 5.89 -7.55
N ASN A 32 11.44 6.02 -7.09
CA ASN A 32 12.55 5.17 -7.54
C ASN A 32 12.53 3.78 -6.85
N ILE A 33 11.45 3.03 -7.09
CA ILE A 33 11.19 1.73 -6.47
C ILE A 33 12.34 0.76 -6.77
N ASP A 34 12.82 0.70 -8.01
CA ASP A 34 13.88 -0.24 -8.41
C ASP A 34 15.18 -0.02 -7.62
N ASN A 35 15.61 1.24 -7.43
CA ASN A 35 16.80 1.55 -6.64
C ASN A 35 16.60 1.21 -5.16
N ILE A 36 15.41 1.49 -4.61
CA ILE A 36 15.09 1.17 -3.22
C ILE A 36 15.13 -0.34 -3.01
N VAL A 37 14.47 -1.11 -3.89
CA VAL A 37 14.45 -2.58 -3.85
C VAL A 37 15.86 -3.13 -3.98
N LYS A 38 16.66 -2.61 -4.91
CA LYS A 38 18.06 -3.01 -5.05
C LYS A 38 18.84 -2.78 -3.76
N THR A 39 18.79 -1.56 -3.20
CA THR A 39 19.54 -1.19 -1.98
C THR A 39 19.14 -2.06 -0.78
N LEU A 40 17.84 -2.28 -0.58
CA LEU A 40 17.34 -3.13 0.50
C LEU A 40 17.70 -4.60 0.27
N THR A 41 17.71 -5.07 -0.98
CA THR A 41 18.12 -6.44 -1.33
C THR A 41 19.61 -6.65 -1.10
N ASP A 42 20.44 -5.67 -1.45
CA ASP A 42 21.88 -5.69 -1.17
C ASP A 42 22.15 -5.72 0.34
N LYS A 43 21.33 -5.01 1.14
CA LYS A 43 21.45 -4.95 2.62
C LYS A 43 20.97 -6.22 3.33
N TYR A 44 19.83 -6.77 2.93
CA TYR A 44 19.17 -7.85 3.67
C TYR A 44 19.30 -9.23 3.01
N GLY A 45 19.65 -9.28 1.72
CA GLY A 45 19.91 -10.50 0.96
C GLY A 45 18.84 -10.80 -0.10
N VAL A 46 19.28 -11.44 -1.19
CA VAL A 46 18.45 -11.79 -2.36
C VAL A 46 17.23 -12.66 -2.04
N LEU A 47 17.31 -13.48 -0.99
CA LEU A 47 16.20 -14.33 -0.53
C LEU A 47 14.96 -13.52 -0.11
N TYR A 48 15.11 -12.23 0.18
CA TYR A 48 14.01 -11.36 0.58
C TYR A 48 13.54 -10.42 -0.54
N LYS A 49 14.13 -10.48 -1.74
CA LYS A 49 13.83 -9.54 -2.85
C LYS A 49 12.33 -9.40 -3.12
N ASP A 50 11.62 -10.50 -3.32
CA ASP A 50 10.19 -10.48 -3.64
C ASP A 50 9.34 -9.83 -2.54
N LYS A 51 9.74 -10.03 -1.27
CA LYS A 51 9.06 -9.42 -0.12
C LYS A 51 9.40 -7.93 0.03
N ILE A 52 10.64 -7.55 -0.27
CA ILE A 52 11.08 -6.15 -0.33
C ILE A 52 10.27 -5.41 -1.40
N GLU A 53 10.24 -5.95 -2.62
CA GLU A 53 9.53 -5.37 -3.76
C GLU A 53 8.04 -5.19 -3.46
N LYS A 54 7.40 -6.22 -2.90
CA LYS A 54 6.01 -6.14 -2.48
C LYS A 54 5.78 -5.04 -1.43
N GLY A 55 6.61 -4.98 -0.38
CA GLY A 55 6.47 -4.01 0.69
C GLY A 55 6.67 -2.56 0.21
N VAL A 56 7.71 -2.31 -0.58
CA VAL A 56 8.00 -0.99 -1.15
C VAL A 56 6.89 -0.55 -2.10
N THR A 57 6.40 -1.45 -2.96
CA THR A 57 5.30 -1.14 -3.90
C THR A 57 4.00 -0.81 -3.16
N GLN A 58 3.71 -1.54 -2.07
CA GLN A 58 2.53 -1.26 -1.24
C GLN A 58 2.64 0.10 -0.53
N ALA A 59 3.82 0.42 0.02
CA ALA A 59 4.06 1.73 0.62
C ALA A 59 3.94 2.85 -0.42
N ALA A 60 4.53 2.67 -1.61
CA ALA A 60 4.44 3.61 -2.72
C ALA A 60 2.99 3.88 -3.14
N ALA A 61 2.15 2.84 -3.19
CA ALA A 61 0.74 2.97 -3.54
C ALA A 61 -0.10 3.75 -2.50
N LEU A 62 0.38 3.86 -1.26
CA LEU A 62 -0.26 4.62 -0.20
C LEU A 62 0.36 6.00 0.00
N TRP A 63 1.50 6.28 -0.65
CA TRP A 63 2.25 7.51 -0.48
C TRP A 63 1.58 8.69 -1.20
N THR A 64 1.42 9.80 -0.48
CA THR A 64 0.78 11.02 -0.97
C THR A 64 1.72 12.22 -0.91
N ASP A 65 1.31 13.32 -1.54
CA ASP A 65 2.02 14.60 -1.48
C ASP A 65 2.14 15.18 -0.06
N LYS A 66 1.32 14.72 0.89
CA LYS A 66 1.41 15.11 2.30
C LYS A 66 2.50 14.37 3.06
N ASP A 67 2.86 13.17 2.61
CA ASP A 67 3.85 12.33 3.28
C ASP A 67 5.29 12.77 2.93
N GLY A 68 5.47 13.29 1.72
CA GLY A 68 6.73 13.91 1.28
C GLY A 68 7.05 13.61 -0.18
N ASP A 69 8.18 14.13 -0.65
CA ASP A 69 8.67 13.86 -2.01
C ASP A 69 9.35 12.48 -2.13
N ASP A 70 9.85 12.18 -3.34
CA ASP A 70 10.54 10.92 -3.65
C ASP A 70 11.72 10.64 -2.72
N LYS A 71 12.43 11.68 -2.27
CA LYS A 71 13.59 11.53 -1.39
C LYS A 71 13.15 11.20 0.03
N VAL A 72 12.07 11.82 0.49
CA VAL A 72 11.45 11.47 1.78
C VAL A 72 10.93 10.03 1.74
N PHE A 73 10.27 9.61 0.65
CA PHE A 73 9.83 8.22 0.48
C PHE A 73 10.99 7.22 0.50
N GLU A 74 12.07 7.51 -0.23
CA GLU A 74 13.27 6.67 -0.26
C GLU A 74 13.85 6.47 1.15
N ASN A 75 14.06 7.56 1.89
CA ASN A 75 14.56 7.50 3.26
C ASN A 75 13.59 6.75 4.18
N PHE A 76 12.28 6.99 4.04
CA PHE A 76 11.25 6.27 4.80
C PHE A 76 11.39 4.75 4.61
N CYS A 77 11.55 4.27 3.37
CA CYS A 77 11.78 2.86 3.10
C CYS A 77 13.08 2.34 3.74
N TYR A 78 14.18 3.09 3.66
CA TYR A 78 15.46 2.66 4.24
C TYR A 78 15.46 2.59 5.76
N ASP A 79 14.77 3.53 6.40
CA ASP A 79 14.74 3.67 7.85
C ASP A 79 13.75 2.70 8.50
N ASN A 80 12.64 2.40 7.82
CA ASN A 80 11.52 1.64 8.40
C ASN A 80 11.37 0.22 7.87
N TYR A 81 12.08 -0.19 6.81
CA TYR A 81 11.96 -1.56 6.33
C TYR A 81 12.55 -2.57 7.31
N VAL A 82 11.71 -3.50 7.76
CA VAL A 82 12.09 -4.61 8.64
C VAL A 82 12.04 -5.92 7.84
N LYS A 83 13.19 -6.60 7.76
CA LYS A 83 13.30 -7.87 7.03
C LYS A 83 12.40 -8.95 7.67
N PRO A 84 11.94 -9.94 6.89
CA PRO A 84 11.16 -11.06 7.43
C PRO A 84 11.87 -11.77 8.58
N GLY A 85 11.13 -12.02 9.67
CA GLY A 85 11.64 -12.68 10.87
C GLY A 85 10.95 -12.22 12.15
N ALA A 86 11.62 -12.41 13.29
CA ALA A 86 11.09 -12.08 14.61
C ALA A 86 10.77 -10.60 14.78
N GLU A 87 11.64 -9.71 14.28
CA GLU A 87 11.44 -8.25 14.36
C GLU A 87 10.21 -7.79 13.56
N GLN A 88 10.02 -8.33 12.35
CA GLN A 88 8.83 -8.03 11.55
C GLN A 88 7.55 -8.48 12.27
N LYS A 89 7.58 -9.67 12.90
CA LYS A 89 6.44 -10.15 13.69
C LYS A 89 6.17 -9.22 14.88
N ALA A 90 7.20 -8.84 15.63
CA ALA A 90 7.05 -7.94 16.78
C ALA A 90 6.51 -6.56 16.35
N LEU A 91 6.95 -6.04 15.21
CA LEU A 91 6.41 -4.81 14.63
C LEU A 91 4.91 -4.96 14.30
N PHE A 92 4.54 -6.03 13.61
CA PHE A 92 3.15 -6.32 13.26
C PHE A 92 2.26 -6.47 14.50
N ASP A 93 2.69 -7.24 15.49
CA ASP A 93 1.98 -7.43 16.75
C ASP A 93 1.76 -6.09 17.46
N ARG A 94 2.75 -5.19 17.45
CA ARG A 94 2.62 -3.85 18.05
C ARG A 94 1.57 -2.97 17.37
N ILE A 95 1.49 -2.99 16.04
CA ILE A 95 0.59 -2.10 15.28
C ILE A 95 -0.83 -2.66 15.10
N SER A 96 -1.01 -3.97 15.24
CA SER A 96 -2.30 -4.66 15.04
C SER A 96 -3.28 -4.54 16.21
N VAL A 97 -2.84 -3.99 17.34
CA VAL A 97 -3.66 -3.81 18.56
C VAL A 97 -4.29 -2.41 18.60
N ASN A 98 -3.98 -1.55 17.63
CA ASN A 98 -4.50 -0.19 17.50
C ASN A 98 -5.75 -0.16 16.60
#